data_AF-A0A2V1DJK6-F1
#
_entry.id   AF-A0A2V1DJK6-F1
#
_cell.length_a   1.000
_cell.length_b   1.000
_cell.length_c   1.000
_cell.angle_alpha   90.00
_cell.angle_beta   90.00
_cell.angle_gamma   90.00
#
_symmetry.space_group_name_H-M   'P 1'
#
loop_
_entity.id
_entity.type
_entity.pdbx_description
1 polymer ?
#
loop_
_entity_poly.entity_id
_entity_poly.type
_entity_poly.pdbx_seq_one_letter_code
_entity_poly.pdbx_strand_id
1 'polypeptide(L)'
;KSLSRRLNTFNSTAFRVLYAPDYQTFVTNFILTDRQHPLYPIMVRRNEERKKEGIWWHVTTTNDLSKSSVVRSWCRRRLRNAFTDALKTRGFDRFGRLVDAGALEVPFRSLANVVKDKPDFQLRGSFRFHAQVPVIPAKY
;
A
#
# COMPACT_ATOMS: atom_id res chain seq x y z
N LYS A 1 19.18 -4.93 -9.62
CA LYS A 1 17.84 -5.59 -9.60
C LYS A 1 16.81 -4.60 -9.10
N SER A 2 15.76 -4.29 -9.88
CA SER A 2 14.76 -3.26 -9.54
C SER A 2 14.02 -3.53 -8.22
N LEU A 3 13.78 -2.49 -7.43
CA LEU A 3 13.08 -2.52 -6.14
C LEU A 3 11.67 -3.13 -6.26
N SER A 4 10.98 -2.85 -7.37
CA SER A 4 9.65 -3.39 -7.62
C SER A 4 9.63 -4.91 -7.70
N ARG A 5 10.62 -5.51 -8.34
CA ARG A 5 10.74 -6.97 -8.42
C ARG A 5 10.92 -7.60 -7.03
N ARG A 6 11.74 -6.98 -6.16
CA ARG A 6 11.97 -7.49 -4.80
C ARG A 6 10.68 -7.46 -3.97
N LEU A 7 9.96 -6.35 -4.00
CA LEU A 7 8.70 -6.20 -3.26
C LEU A 7 7.61 -7.12 -3.79
N ASN A 8 7.51 -7.30 -5.10
CA ASN A 8 6.51 -8.19 -5.71
C ASN A 8 6.81 -9.68 -5.48
N THR A 9 8.08 -10.03 -5.25
CA THR A 9 8.49 -11.41 -4.92
C THR A 9 8.51 -11.66 -3.41
N PHE A 10 8.18 -10.64 -2.59
CA PHE A 10 8.13 -10.80 -1.14
C PHE A 10 7.00 -11.77 -0.78
N ASN A 11 7.39 -12.96 -0.33
CA ASN A 11 6.47 -14.01 0.06
C ASN A 11 6.29 -13.97 1.57
N SER A 12 5.10 -13.58 2.03
CA SER A 12 4.72 -13.66 3.44
C SER A 12 3.54 -14.60 3.58
N THR A 13 3.40 -15.25 4.73
CA THR A 13 2.26 -16.17 4.96
C THR A 13 0.94 -15.41 5.10
N ALA A 14 0.97 -14.15 5.55
CA ALA A 14 -0.22 -13.39 5.90
C ALA A 14 -0.75 -12.51 4.75
N PHE A 15 0.13 -12.01 3.87
CA PHE A 15 -0.25 -11.11 2.78
C PHE A 15 0.74 -11.08 1.61
N ARG A 16 0.23 -10.74 0.43
CA ARG A 16 1.03 -10.39 -0.74
C ARG A 16 1.15 -8.88 -0.88
N VAL A 17 2.27 -8.43 -1.43
CA VAL A 17 2.53 -7.03 -1.76
C VAL A 17 2.69 -6.89 -3.26
N LEU A 18 1.99 -5.92 -3.84
CA LEU A 18 2.26 -5.43 -5.17
C LEU A 18 2.71 -3.99 -5.07
N TYR A 19 3.84 -3.68 -5.69
CA TYR A 19 4.42 -2.35 -5.76
C TYR A 19 4.64 -1.93 -7.19
N ALA A 20 4.31 -0.67 -7.47
CA ALA A 20 4.66 0.03 -8.69
C ALA A 20 5.32 1.37 -8.34
N PRO A 21 6.41 1.75 -9.02
CA PRO A 21 7.03 3.05 -8.81
C PRO A 21 6.13 4.21 -9.24
N ASP A 22 5.28 3.97 -10.25
CA ASP A 22 4.31 4.95 -10.74
C ASP A 22 2.99 4.91 -9.96
N TYR A 23 2.26 6.03 -10.03
CA TYR A 23 0.94 6.17 -9.43
C TYR A 23 -0.10 5.40 -10.27
N GLN A 24 -0.46 4.21 -9.80
CA GLN A 24 -1.46 3.36 -10.42
C GLN A 24 -2.43 2.81 -9.38
N THR A 25 -3.68 2.65 -9.78
CA THR A 25 -4.73 2.03 -8.97
C THR A 25 -4.74 0.53 -9.22
N PHE A 26 -4.39 -0.28 -8.22
CA PHE A 26 -4.49 -1.74 -8.34
C PHE A 26 -5.90 -2.31 -8.02
N VAL A 27 -6.85 -1.45 -7.66
CA VAL A 27 -8.26 -1.85 -7.45
C VAL A 27 -9.03 -1.49 -8.71
N THR A 28 -9.73 -2.47 -9.26
CA THR A 28 -10.64 -2.27 -10.37
C THR A 28 -11.80 -1.39 -9.93
N ASN A 29 -12.02 -0.29 -10.64
CA ASN A 29 -13.22 0.54 -10.51
C ASN A 29 -14.11 0.25 -11.72
N PHE A 30 -15.24 -0.43 -11.49
CA PHE A 30 -16.16 -0.82 -12.56
C PHE A 30 -16.66 0.38 -13.35
N ILE A 31 -16.89 1.52 -12.69
CA ILE A 31 -17.35 2.75 -13.35
C ILE A 31 -16.28 3.30 -14.30
N LEU A 32 -15.00 3.25 -13.93
CA LEU A 32 -13.91 3.68 -14.82
C LEU A 32 -13.64 2.69 -15.95
N THR A 33 -14.09 1.45 -15.81
CA THR A 33 -13.93 0.40 -16.82
C THR A 33 -15.03 0.49 -17.88
N ASP A 34 -16.25 0.87 -17.47
CA ASP A 34 -17.41 0.99 -18.34
C ASP A 34 -17.62 2.45 -18.82
N ARG A 35 -17.38 2.69 -20.11
CA ARG A 35 -17.57 3.99 -20.74
C ARG A 35 -19.04 4.40 -20.89
N GLN A 36 -19.97 3.44 -20.89
CA GLN A 36 -21.40 3.72 -21.00
C GLN A 36 -22.02 4.09 -19.64
N HIS A 37 -21.28 3.90 -18.55
CA HIS A 37 -21.76 4.26 -17.22
C HIS A 37 -21.97 5.78 -17.11
N PRO A 38 -23.13 6.25 -16.63
CA PRO A 38 -23.45 7.69 -16.61
C PRO A 38 -22.47 8.53 -15.78
N LEU A 39 -21.86 7.93 -14.74
CA LEU A 39 -20.84 8.58 -13.91
C LEU A 39 -19.40 8.45 -14.44
N TYR A 40 -19.17 7.81 -15.59
CA TYR A 40 -17.85 7.66 -16.19
C TYR A 40 -17.09 8.98 -16.32
N PRO A 41 -17.63 10.05 -16.96
CA PRO A 41 -16.87 11.28 -17.16
C PRO A 41 -16.45 11.95 -15.86
N ILE A 42 -17.32 11.90 -14.83
CA ILE A 42 -17.03 12.45 -13.50
C ILE A 42 -15.91 11.65 -12.83
N MET A 43 -15.96 10.32 -12.91
CA MET A 43 -14.94 9.47 -12.30
C MET A 43 -13.59 9.58 -12.99
N VAL A 44 -13.55 9.70 -14.32
CA VAL A 44 -12.31 9.92 -15.08
C VAL A 44 -11.64 11.22 -14.64
N ARG A 45 -12.40 12.32 -14.64
CA ARG A 45 -11.92 13.62 -14.16
C ARG A 45 -11.37 13.54 -12.73
N ARG A 46 -12.12 12.89 -11.82
CA ARG A 46 -11.68 12.69 -10.43
C ARG A 46 -10.39 11.87 -10.31
N ASN A 47 -10.21 10.89 -11.18
CA ASN A 47 -9.02 10.05 -11.20
C ASN A 47 -7.80 10.82 -11.74
N GLU A 48 -7.99 11.68 -12.74
CA GLU A 48 -6.97 12.56 -13.30
C GLU A 48 -6.56 13.67 -12.33
N GLU A 49 -7.53 14.29 -11.65
CA GLU A 49 -7.33 15.33 -10.63
C GLU A 49 -6.71 14.78 -9.33
N ARG A 50 -6.63 13.45 -9.17
CA ARG A 50 -6.10 12.84 -7.96
C ARG A 50 -4.62 13.19 -7.80
N LYS A 51 -4.30 13.93 -6.75
CA LYS A 51 -2.92 14.35 -6.43
C LYS A 51 -1.97 13.16 -6.34
N LYS A 52 -0.89 13.24 -7.11
CA LYS A 52 0.20 12.26 -7.18
C LYS A 52 1.27 12.55 -6.13
N GLU A 53 0.83 12.68 -4.89
CA GLU A 53 1.65 13.01 -3.73
C GLU A 53 1.68 11.83 -2.75
N GLY A 54 2.83 11.61 -2.10
CA GLY A 54 3.02 10.52 -1.16
C GLY A 54 2.84 9.12 -1.78
N ILE A 55 2.43 8.15 -0.97
CA ILE A 55 2.16 6.77 -1.39
C ILE A 55 0.68 6.53 -1.65
N TRP A 56 0.36 5.91 -2.78
CA TRP A 56 -0.99 5.41 -3.05
C TRP A 56 -1.11 3.97 -2.61
N TRP A 57 -1.75 3.72 -1.46
CA TRP A 57 -1.85 2.36 -0.96
C TRP A 57 -3.24 1.97 -0.51
N HIS A 58 -3.51 0.67 -0.58
CA HIS A 58 -4.75 0.09 -0.11
C HIS A 58 -4.54 -1.37 0.28
N VAL A 59 -5.48 -1.87 1.09
CA VAL A 59 -5.52 -3.24 1.57
C VAL A 59 -6.76 -3.92 1.02
N THR A 60 -6.55 -5.00 0.28
CA THR A 60 -7.60 -5.85 -0.28
C THR A 60 -7.71 -7.16 0.49
N THR A 61 -8.92 -7.69 0.56
CA THR A 61 -9.22 -9.03 1.08
C THR A 61 -10.20 -9.70 0.13
N THR A 62 -10.06 -11.00 -0.07
CA THR A 62 -10.98 -11.83 -0.88
C THR A 62 -11.99 -12.54 0.00
N ASN A 63 -13.09 -13.01 -0.61
CA ASN A 63 -14.06 -13.88 0.07
C ASN A 63 -13.45 -15.24 0.45
N ASP A 64 -12.39 -15.66 -0.24
CA ASP A 64 -11.65 -16.89 0.05
C ASP A 64 -10.99 -16.86 1.44
N LEU A 65 -10.64 -15.67 1.95
CA LEU A 65 -10.08 -15.50 3.30
C LEU A 65 -11.04 -15.99 4.38
N SER A 66 -12.32 -15.66 4.25
CA SER A 66 -13.39 -16.08 5.15
C SER A 66 -14.72 -15.65 4.56
N LYS A 67 -15.76 -16.47 4.71
CA LYS A 67 -17.14 -16.10 4.36
C LYS A 67 -17.67 -14.95 5.23
N SER A 68 -17.13 -14.76 6.44
CA SER A 68 -17.55 -13.69 7.36
C SER A 68 -16.96 -12.33 6.98
N SER A 69 -17.84 -11.34 6.77
CA SER A 69 -17.45 -9.95 6.50
C SER A 69 -16.70 -9.31 7.68
N VAL A 70 -16.99 -9.75 8.91
CA VAL A 70 -16.35 -9.28 10.15
C VAL A 70 -14.88 -9.68 10.13
N VAL A 71 -14.57 -10.95 9.84
CA VAL A 71 -13.19 -11.47 9.75
C VAL A 71 -12.42 -10.72 8.66
N ARG A 72 -13.01 -10.58 7.45
CA ARG A 72 -12.37 -9.83 6.34
C ARG A 72 -12.07 -8.38 6.72
N SER A 73 -12.98 -7.73 7.43
CA SER A 73 -12.81 -6.35 7.88
C SER A 73 -11.77 -6.23 9.00
N TRP A 74 -11.73 -7.20 9.92
CA TRP A 74 -10.74 -7.29 10.98
C TRP A 74 -9.31 -7.46 10.41
N CYS A 75 -9.11 -8.40 9.48
CA CYS A 75 -7.82 -8.57 8.80
C CYS A 75 -7.38 -7.30 8.07
N ARG A 76 -8.30 -6.64 7.35
CA ARG A 76 -8.02 -5.38 6.65
C ARG A 76 -7.56 -4.28 7.60
N ARG A 77 -8.21 -4.16 8.77
CA ARG A 77 -7.85 -3.18 9.81
C ARG A 77 -6.46 -3.49 10.39
N ARG A 78 -6.17 -4.75 10.72
CA ARG A 78 -4.86 -5.17 11.25
C ARG A 78 -3.72 -4.85 10.28
N LEU A 79 -3.87 -5.18 9.00
CA LEU A 79 -2.85 -4.86 7.98
C LEU A 79 -2.66 -3.34 7.82
N ARG A 80 -3.76 -2.58 7.83
CA ARG A 80 -3.70 -1.11 7.74
C ARG A 80 -2.96 -0.50 8.92
N ASN A 81 -3.26 -0.97 10.14
CA ASN A 81 -2.61 -0.50 11.36
C ASN A 81 -1.14 -0.87 11.33
N ALA A 82 -0.79 -2.15 11.08
CA ALA A 82 0.59 -2.60 11.02
C ALA A 82 1.44 -1.80 10.02
N PHE A 83 0.88 -1.49 8.84
CA PHE A 83 1.58 -0.66 7.85
C PHE A 83 1.74 0.79 8.30
N THR A 84 0.69 1.39 8.88
CA THR A 84 0.75 2.76 9.41
C THR A 84 1.73 2.86 10.58
N ASP A 85 1.71 1.89 11.48
CA ASP A 85 2.60 1.81 12.63
C ASP A 85 4.05 1.67 12.16
N ALA A 86 4.32 0.82 11.16
CA ALA A 86 5.65 0.69 10.57
C ALA A 86 6.14 1.98 9.89
N LEU A 87 5.25 2.76 9.28
CA LEU A 87 5.59 4.10 8.75
C LEU A 87 5.89 5.07 9.88
N LYS A 88 5.05 5.10 10.92
CA LYS A 88 5.19 5.98 12.08
C LYS A 88 6.49 5.72 12.85
N THR A 89 6.85 4.45 13.08
CA THR A 89 8.14 4.07 13.69
C THR A 89 9.33 4.57 12.88
N ARG A 90 9.15 4.79 11.57
CA ARG A 90 10.19 5.30 10.66
C ARG A 90 10.10 6.82 10.46
N GLY A 91 9.25 7.53 11.21
CA GLY A 91 9.07 8.97 11.10
C GLY A 91 8.27 9.42 9.87
N PHE A 92 7.54 8.51 9.22
CA PHE A 92 6.64 8.84 8.11
C PHE A 92 5.18 8.89 8.54
N ASP A 93 4.42 9.77 7.91
CA ASP A 93 2.96 9.79 8.00
C ASP A 93 2.35 8.60 7.22
N ARG A 94 1.05 8.34 7.43
CA ARG A 94 0.26 7.32 6.70
C ARG A 94 0.27 7.49 5.18
N PHE A 95 0.56 8.70 4.69
CA PHE A 95 0.69 9.01 3.27
C PHE A 95 2.14 8.98 2.78
N GLY A 96 3.10 8.58 3.61
CA GLY A 96 4.52 8.45 3.24
C GLY A 96 5.27 9.77 3.16
N ARG A 97 4.74 10.83 3.76
CA ARG A 97 5.44 12.12 3.95
C ARG A 97 6.31 12.02 5.19
N LEU A 98 7.51 12.57 5.13
CA LEU A 98 8.39 12.61 6.30
C LEU A 98 7.85 13.63 7.32
N VAL A 99 7.74 13.21 8.58
CA VAL A 99 7.32 14.06 9.71
C VAL A 99 8.46 14.23 10.70
N ASP A 100 9.22 13.16 10.95
CA ASP A 100 10.32 13.16 11.91
C ASP A 100 11.57 12.53 11.29
N ALA A 101 12.54 13.36 10.95
CA ALA A 101 13.83 12.92 10.40
C ALA A 101 14.72 12.25 11.46
N GLY A 102 14.52 12.54 12.75
CA GLY A 102 15.31 11.97 13.85
C GLY A 102 15.04 10.47 14.05
N ALA A 103 13.81 10.03 13.80
CA ALA A 103 13.42 8.62 13.87
C ALA A 103 14.17 7.71 12.88
N LEU A 104 14.80 8.27 11.83
CA LEU A 104 15.51 7.52 10.80
C LEU A 104 16.98 7.22 11.14
N GLU A 105 17.59 7.96 12.08
CA GLU A 105 19.05 7.99 12.21
C GLU A 105 19.68 6.67 12.69
N VAL A 106 18.98 5.92 13.54
CA VAL A 106 19.52 4.70 14.16
C VAL A 106 19.26 3.44 13.31
N PRO A 107 18.00 3.12 12.92
CA PRO A 107 17.73 1.85 12.24
C PRO A 107 17.89 1.93 10.72
N PHE A 108 17.87 3.12 10.11
CA PHE A 108 17.82 3.31 8.66
C PHE A 108 18.79 4.38 8.17
N ARG A 109 20.05 4.33 8.63
CA ARG A 109 21.11 5.32 8.30
C ARG A 109 21.23 5.65 6.81
N SER A 110 21.10 4.65 5.92
CA SER A 110 21.15 4.89 4.46
C SER A 110 19.98 5.74 3.96
N LEU A 111 18.78 5.53 4.50
CA LEU A 111 17.61 6.33 4.17
C LEU A 111 17.71 7.73 4.80
N ALA A 112 18.24 7.81 6.04
CA ALA A 112 18.49 9.08 6.72
C ALA A 112 19.42 9.99 5.91
N ASN A 113 20.48 9.44 5.30
CA ASN A 113 21.38 10.22 4.44
C ASN A 113 20.65 10.76 3.19
N VAL A 114 19.85 9.93 2.53
CA VAL A 114 19.05 10.35 1.35
C VAL A 114 18.04 11.45 1.71
N VAL A 115 17.47 11.36 2.90
CA VAL A 115 16.53 12.35 3.43
C VAL A 115 17.24 13.66 3.80
N LYS A 116 18.44 13.60 4.39
CA LYS A 116 19.24 14.80 4.69
C LYS A 116 19.56 15.61 3.43
N ASP A 117 19.82 14.94 2.31
CA ASP A 117 20.07 15.60 1.03
C ASP A 117 18.80 16.16 0.36
N LYS A 118 17.61 15.72 0.78
CA LYS A 118 16.31 16.08 0.16
C LYS A 118 15.25 16.40 1.21
N PRO A 119 15.09 17.67 1.61
CA PRO A 119 14.17 18.06 2.68
C PRO A 119 12.69 17.78 2.37
N ASP A 120 12.27 17.81 1.10
CA ASP A 120 10.91 17.41 0.67
C ASP A 120 10.87 15.93 0.20
N PHE A 121 11.60 15.06 0.89
CA PHE A 121 11.58 13.64 0.55
C PHE A 121 10.23 13.02 0.94
N GLN A 122 9.55 12.46 -0.06
CA GLN A 122 8.33 11.70 0.11
C GLN A 122 8.50 10.31 -0.47
N LEU A 123 7.94 9.30 0.19
CA LEU A 123 7.80 7.98 -0.39
C LEU A 123 6.80 8.07 -1.55
N ARG A 124 7.20 7.57 -2.73
CA ARG A 124 6.38 7.64 -3.95
C ARG A 124 6.01 6.26 -4.45
N GLY A 125 4.98 6.23 -5.28
CA GLY A 125 4.47 5.05 -5.95
C GLY A 125 3.26 4.46 -5.25
N SER A 126 2.94 3.25 -5.68
CA SER A 126 1.68 2.60 -5.33
C SER A 126 1.92 1.24 -4.68
N PHE A 127 1.18 0.96 -3.61
CA PHE A 127 1.18 -0.32 -2.93
C PHE A 127 -0.22 -0.95 -2.91
N ARG A 128 -0.29 -2.25 -3.14
CA ARG A 128 -1.45 -3.06 -2.82
C ARG A 128 -1.02 -4.17 -1.88
N PHE A 129 -1.64 -4.19 -0.71
CA PHE A 129 -1.55 -5.32 0.21
C PHE A 129 -2.76 -6.22 -0.03
N HIS A 130 -2.53 -7.51 -0.16
CA HIS A 130 -3.59 -8.49 -0.32
C HIS A 130 -3.49 -9.54 0.78
N ALA A 131 -4.47 -9.57 1.69
CA ALA A 131 -4.49 -10.58 2.75
C ALA A 131 -4.65 -11.98 2.15
N GLN A 132 -3.81 -12.92 2.60
CA GLN A 132 -3.86 -14.30 2.15
C GLN A 132 -4.63 -15.16 3.14
N VAL A 133 -5.24 -16.22 2.61
CA VAL A 133 -5.78 -17.32 3.41
C VAL A 133 -4.61 -17.93 4.19
N PRO A 134 -4.75 -18.19 5.50
CA PRO A 134 -3.72 -18.90 6.24
C PRO A 134 -3.53 -20.27 5.60
N VAL A 135 -2.32 -20.55 5.13
CA VAL A 135 -1.94 -21.89 4.68
C VAL A 135 -1.81 -22.74 5.94
N ILE A 136 -2.88 -23.44 6.30
CA ILE A 136 -2.86 -24.41 7.40
C ILE A 136 -2.32 -25.72 6.79
N PRO A 137 -1.08 -26.14 7.12
CA PRO A 137 -0.59 -27.43 6.66
C PRO A 137 -1.48 -28.53 7.24
N ALA A 138 -1.88 -29.48 6.42
CA ALA A 138 -2.63 -30.64 6.88
C ALA A 138 -1.77 -31.39 7.91
N LYS A 139 -2.32 -31.62 9.10
CA LYS A 139 -1.74 -32.60 10.02
C LYS A 139 -2.19 -33.97 9.52
N TYR A 140 -1.25 -34.79 9.08
CA TYR A 140 -1.43 -36.22 8.86
C TYR A 140 -0.95 -36.96 10.11
#